data_AF-A0A915MAR0-F1
#
_entry.id   AF-A0A915MAR0-F1
#
_cell.length_a   1.000
_cell.length_b   1.000
_cell.length_c   1.000
_cell.angle_alpha   90.00
_cell.angle_beta   90.00
_cell.angle_gamma   90.00
#
_symmetry.space_group_name_H-M   'P 1'
#
loop_
_entity.id
_entity.type
_entity.pdbx_description
1 polymer ?
#
loop_
_entity_poly.entity_id
_entity_poly.type
_entity_poly.pdbx_seq_one_letter_code
_entity_poly.pdbx_strand_id
1 'polypeptide(L)'
;MTLKSIVGQKLINEVLAPLHKPEKGGAWNALIVDRLAMRMLSACCKMHDVMDQGVTIVEDLNKRREPLPTIDAIYLISPTKESVDKLTQDFSGSHNLYKCAHVFFTEACPDQLFSTLSRSPAARHIKTLKEINIAFTPYESQVYTLDSPSTFFLYYNPQKPGSLTENLDRIAEQIATICATLGEYPSIRQEGRRILFQILPLIVSSEKFNELGWDPSQKVNSLSYRADVERNVDLGHLVEAKLDAYKADEPSMGEGTEKARSQLIIIDRGFDAVSPLLHELT
;
A
#
# COMPACT_ATOMS: atom_id res chain seq x y z
N MET A 1 2.20 -21.11 -0.21
CA MET A 1 2.68 -20.30 -1.35
C MET A 1 3.44 -19.09 -0.81
N THR A 2 4.46 -18.59 -1.50
CA THR A 2 5.18 -17.37 -1.07
C THR A 2 4.41 -16.12 -1.44
N LEU A 3 4.57 -15.03 -0.68
CA LEU A 3 3.89 -13.75 -0.98
C LEU A 3 4.17 -13.26 -2.40
N LYS A 4 5.43 -13.38 -2.85
CA LYS A 4 5.83 -13.06 -4.23
C LYS A 4 5.06 -13.87 -5.28
N SER A 5 4.89 -15.17 -5.06
CA SER A 5 4.16 -16.03 -5.99
C SER A 5 2.68 -15.66 -6.07
N ILE A 6 2.05 -15.34 -4.93
CA ILE A 6 0.63 -14.96 -4.88
C ILE A 6 0.41 -13.65 -5.66
N VAL A 7 1.23 -12.63 -5.37
CA VAL A 7 1.13 -11.33 -6.05
C VAL A 7 1.44 -11.47 -7.55
N GLY A 8 2.49 -12.20 -7.92
CA GLY A 8 2.88 -12.40 -9.31
C GLY A 8 1.79 -13.11 -10.13
N GLN A 9 1.20 -14.18 -9.58
CA GLN A 9 0.09 -14.88 -10.22
C GLN A 9 -1.14 -13.98 -10.36
N LYS A 10 -1.47 -13.20 -9.33
CA LYS A 10 -2.60 -12.26 -9.38
C LYS A 10 -2.40 -11.20 -10.47
N LEU A 11 -1.22 -10.58 -10.53
CA LEU A 11 -0.88 -9.59 -11.57
C LEU A 11 -0.96 -10.20 -12.99
N ILE A 12 -0.38 -11.38 -13.19
CA ILE A 12 -0.43 -12.04 -14.51
C ILE A 12 -1.88 -12.37 -14.89
N ASN A 13 -2.65 -13.00 -14.00
CA ASN A 13 -3.98 -13.51 -14.31
C ASN A 13 -5.04 -12.41 -14.43
N GLU A 14 -4.95 -11.33 -13.65
CA GLU A 14 -5.96 -10.27 -13.63
C GLU A 14 -5.63 -9.10 -14.57
N VAL A 15 -4.35 -8.79 -14.78
CA VAL A 15 -3.92 -7.63 -15.56
C VAL A 15 -3.47 -8.03 -16.96
N LEU A 16 -2.51 -8.96 -17.08
CA LEU A 16 -1.83 -9.21 -18.34
C LEU A 16 -2.55 -10.25 -19.22
N ALA A 17 -2.87 -11.43 -18.66
CA ALA A 17 -3.48 -12.54 -19.38
C ALA A 17 -4.81 -12.19 -20.06
N PRO A 18 -5.74 -11.41 -19.46
CA PRO A 18 -7.00 -11.05 -20.11
C PRO A 18 -6.84 -10.14 -21.34
N LEU A 19 -5.69 -9.47 -21.44
CA LEU A 19 -5.37 -8.55 -22.53
C LEU A 19 -4.50 -9.21 -23.59
N HIS A 20 -3.93 -10.37 -23.30
CA HIS A 20 -3.22 -11.19 -24.25
C HIS A 20 -4.20 -11.82 -25.27
N LYS A 21 -4.13 -11.36 -26.52
CA LYS A 21 -5.01 -11.83 -27.62
C LYS A 21 -4.17 -12.48 -28.73
N PRO A 22 -3.81 -13.77 -28.61
CA PRO A 22 -2.97 -14.44 -29.60
C PRO A 22 -3.66 -14.60 -30.96
N GLU A 23 -4.97 -14.79 -30.98
CA GLU A 23 -5.74 -15.12 -32.20
C GLU A 23 -5.95 -13.95 -33.18
N LYS A 24 -5.69 -12.71 -32.77
CA LYS A 24 -5.86 -11.50 -33.62
C LYS A 24 -4.55 -10.97 -34.20
N GLY A 25 -3.54 -11.84 -34.37
CA GLY A 25 -2.24 -11.44 -34.90
C GLY A 25 -1.42 -10.63 -33.91
N GLY A 26 -1.34 -11.10 -32.65
CA GLY A 26 -0.43 -10.59 -31.62
C GLY A 26 -0.48 -9.08 -31.43
N ALA A 27 -1.55 -8.57 -30.79
CA ALA A 27 -1.57 -7.18 -30.37
C ALA A 27 -0.53 -6.97 -29.26
N TRP A 28 0.62 -6.43 -29.65
CA TRP A 28 1.68 -6.00 -28.76
C TRP A 28 1.20 -4.83 -27.90
N ASN A 29 1.37 -4.94 -26.59
CA ASN A 29 0.95 -3.93 -25.63
C ASN A 29 2.18 -3.25 -24.99
N ALA A 30 2.08 -1.94 -24.73
CA ALA A 30 3.01 -1.25 -23.84
C ALA A 30 2.49 -1.33 -22.41
N LEU A 31 3.34 -1.68 -21.45
CA LEU A 31 3.03 -1.67 -20.02
C LEU A 31 3.62 -0.41 -19.38
N ILE A 32 2.76 0.50 -18.96
CA ILE A 32 3.12 1.76 -18.31
C ILE A 32 2.92 1.56 -16.81
N VAL A 33 3.99 1.74 -16.05
CA VAL A 33 4.01 1.55 -14.60
C VAL A 33 4.44 2.80 -13.87
N ASP A 34 3.87 3.04 -12.69
CA ASP A 34 4.40 4.03 -11.76
C ASP A 34 5.52 3.44 -10.88
N ARG A 35 6.03 4.23 -9.94
CA ARG A 35 7.12 3.80 -9.06
C ARG A 35 6.74 2.60 -8.19
N LEU A 36 5.53 2.56 -7.64
CA LEU A 36 5.08 1.48 -6.76
C LEU A 36 4.86 0.20 -7.57
N ALA A 37 4.10 0.29 -8.65
CA ALA A 37 3.82 -0.81 -9.56
C ALA A 37 5.09 -1.40 -10.18
N MET A 38 6.07 -0.56 -10.55
CA MET A 38 7.36 -1.04 -11.08
C MET A 38 8.10 -1.88 -10.03
N ARG A 39 8.10 -1.45 -8.76
CA ARG A 39 8.72 -2.22 -7.66
C ARG A 39 7.98 -3.50 -7.37
N MET A 40 6.65 -3.48 -7.42
CA MET A 40 5.82 -4.67 -7.27
C MET A 40 6.10 -5.69 -8.38
N LEU A 41 6.04 -5.26 -9.64
CA LEU A 41 6.25 -6.11 -10.80
C LEU A 41 7.65 -6.73 -10.78
N SER A 42 8.69 -5.92 -10.53
CA SER A 42 10.08 -6.40 -10.46
C SER A 42 10.34 -7.36 -9.29
N ALA A 43 9.55 -7.29 -8.21
CA ALA A 43 9.71 -8.17 -7.06
C ALA A 43 9.10 -9.58 -7.27
N CYS A 44 8.06 -9.71 -8.09
CA CYS A 44 7.31 -10.96 -8.25
C CYS A 44 7.36 -11.58 -9.66
N CYS A 45 7.60 -10.80 -10.71
CA CYS A 45 7.63 -11.25 -12.10
C CYS A 45 9.00 -10.98 -12.73
N LYS A 46 9.53 -11.94 -13.48
CA LYS A 46 10.70 -11.69 -14.34
C LYS A 46 10.23 -11.13 -15.68
N MET A 47 11.14 -10.49 -16.42
CA MET A 47 10.80 -9.89 -17.72
C MET A 47 10.22 -10.90 -18.72
N HIS A 48 10.72 -12.14 -18.77
CA HIS A 48 10.15 -13.17 -19.65
C HIS A 48 8.68 -13.47 -19.33
N ASP A 49 8.31 -13.60 -18.05
CA ASP A 49 6.92 -13.83 -17.62
C ASP A 49 5.98 -12.72 -18.13
N VAL A 50 6.46 -11.47 -18.16
CA VAL A 50 5.69 -10.31 -18.62
C VAL A 50 5.59 -10.28 -20.15
N MET A 51 6.71 -10.54 -20.85
CA MET A 51 6.76 -10.54 -22.31
C MET A 51 5.94 -11.68 -22.93
N ASP A 52 5.93 -12.85 -22.29
CA ASP A 52 5.13 -14.00 -22.71
C ASP A 52 3.62 -13.71 -22.68
N GLN A 53 3.19 -12.70 -21.91
CA GLN A 53 1.81 -12.20 -21.89
C GLN A 53 1.52 -11.13 -22.96
N GLY A 54 2.40 -10.94 -23.95
CA GLY A 54 2.19 -10.01 -25.06
C GLY A 54 2.52 -8.54 -24.74
N VAL A 55 3.34 -8.29 -23.72
CA VAL A 55 3.91 -6.98 -23.43
C VAL A 55 5.24 -6.83 -24.18
N THR A 56 5.39 -5.81 -25.02
CA THR A 56 6.66 -5.57 -25.75
C THR A 56 7.63 -4.68 -25.00
N ILE A 57 7.10 -3.72 -24.26
CA ILE A 57 7.89 -2.70 -23.60
C ILE A 57 7.26 -2.36 -22.25
N VAL A 58 8.12 -2.16 -21.25
CA VAL A 58 7.75 -1.65 -19.93
C VAL A 58 8.32 -0.25 -19.79
N GLU A 59 7.46 0.75 -19.60
CA GLU A 59 7.84 2.16 -19.51
C GLU A 59 7.43 2.76 -18.15
N ASP A 60 8.21 3.72 -17.68
CA ASP A 60 7.93 4.48 -16.45
C ASP A 60 7.03 5.67 -16.78
N LEU A 61 5.89 5.76 -16.09
CA LEU A 61 4.91 6.84 -16.23
C LEU A 61 5.54 8.23 -16.05
N ASN A 62 6.55 8.35 -15.18
CA ASN A 62 7.16 9.62 -14.82
C ASN A 62 8.20 10.11 -15.82
N LYS A 63 8.62 9.25 -16.75
CA LYS A 63 9.61 9.59 -17.78
C LYS A 63 8.91 10.01 -19.08
N ARG A 64 9.66 10.74 -19.90
CA ARG A 64 9.22 11.05 -21.27
C ARG A 64 9.31 9.77 -22.11
N ARG A 65 8.20 9.44 -22.76
CA ARG A 65 7.99 8.21 -23.55
C ARG A 65 7.77 8.57 -25.01
N GLU A 66 8.10 7.66 -25.91
CA GLU A 66 7.91 7.87 -27.34
C GLU A 66 6.46 7.58 -27.75
N PRO A 67 5.83 8.40 -28.62
CA PRO A 67 4.47 8.13 -29.09
C PRO A 67 4.43 6.86 -29.95
N LEU A 68 3.65 5.88 -29.52
CA LEU A 68 3.37 4.61 -30.20
C LEU A 68 1.85 4.48 -30.46
N PRO A 69 1.28 5.25 -31.40
CA PRO A 69 -0.18 5.35 -31.60
C PRO A 69 -0.83 4.09 -32.17
N THR A 70 -0.04 3.08 -32.57
CA THR A 70 -0.55 1.81 -33.14
C THR A 70 -0.79 0.73 -32.08
N ILE A 71 -0.16 0.84 -30.91
CA ILE A 71 -0.23 -0.17 -29.84
C ILE A 71 -1.20 0.27 -28.73
N ASP A 72 -1.77 -0.71 -28.06
CA ASP A 72 -2.62 -0.49 -26.88
C ASP A 72 -1.72 -0.39 -25.64
N ALA A 73 -2.07 0.48 -24.68
CA ALA A 73 -1.32 0.70 -23.45
C ALA A 73 -2.03 0.13 -22.23
N ILE A 74 -1.29 -0.59 -21.38
CA ILE A 74 -1.72 -1.12 -20.09
C ILE A 74 -1.11 -0.24 -19.01
N TYR A 75 -1.93 0.53 -18.31
CA TYR A 75 -1.50 1.37 -17.20
C TYR A 75 -1.71 0.60 -15.90
N LEU A 76 -0.63 0.24 -15.21
CA LEU A 76 -0.65 -0.28 -13.85
C LEU A 76 -0.09 0.80 -12.93
N ILE A 77 -0.97 1.58 -12.30
CA ILE A 77 -0.60 2.84 -11.63
C ILE A 77 -1.37 3.01 -10.32
N SER A 78 -0.82 3.76 -9.38
CA SER A 78 -1.54 4.15 -8.17
C SER A 78 -2.50 5.30 -8.46
N PRO A 79 -3.70 5.34 -7.86
CA PRO A 79 -4.72 6.37 -8.06
C PRO A 79 -4.34 7.68 -7.35
N THR A 80 -3.20 8.23 -7.74
CA THR A 80 -2.69 9.52 -7.29
C THR A 80 -2.99 10.58 -8.33
N LYS A 81 -3.17 11.83 -7.88
CA LYS A 81 -3.38 12.96 -8.78
C LYS A 81 -2.29 13.05 -9.85
N GLU A 82 -1.02 12.90 -9.47
CA GLU A 82 0.11 12.93 -10.41
C GLU A 82 0.00 11.83 -11.49
N SER A 83 -0.38 10.61 -11.12
CA SER A 83 -0.48 9.51 -12.07
C SER A 83 -1.68 9.67 -13.01
N VAL A 84 -2.82 10.13 -12.48
CA VAL A 84 -4.04 10.42 -13.26
C VAL A 84 -3.82 11.61 -14.22
N ASP A 85 -3.11 12.65 -13.78
CA ASP A 85 -2.79 13.81 -14.61
C ASP A 85 -1.87 13.41 -15.78
N LYS A 86 -0.85 12.57 -15.53
CA LYS A 86 0.04 12.04 -16.59
C LYS A 86 -0.69 11.13 -17.57
N LEU A 87 -1.53 10.23 -17.06
CA LEU A 87 -2.42 9.42 -17.90
C LEU A 87 -3.29 10.32 -18.78
N THR A 88 -3.87 11.39 -18.22
CA THR A 88 -4.69 12.33 -18.97
C THR A 88 -3.90 13.06 -20.05
N GLN A 89 -2.66 13.46 -19.72
CA GLN A 89 -1.75 14.15 -20.63
C GLN A 89 -1.38 13.31 -21.86
N ASP A 90 -1.24 11.98 -21.69
CA ASP A 90 -0.91 11.05 -22.78
C ASP A 90 -1.99 11.03 -23.90
N PHE A 91 -3.22 11.47 -23.60
CA PHE A 91 -4.37 11.49 -24.53
C PHE A 91 -4.98 12.88 -24.75
N SER A 92 -4.37 13.96 -24.23
CA SER A 92 -4.86 15.32 -24.40
C SER A 92 -4.18 16.10 -25.52
N GLY A 93 -3.05 15.61 -26.05
CA GLY A 93 -2.27 16.28 -27.09
C GLY A 93 -2.90 16.25 -28.48
N SER A 94 -2.25 16.91 -29.45
CA SER A 94 -2.65 16.85 -30.87
C SER A 94 -2.54 15.44 -31.46
N HIS A 95 -1.68 14.62 -30.88
CA HIS A 95 -1.54 13.19 -31.17
C HIS A 95 -1.49 12.43 -29.84
N ASN A 96 -2.24 11.34 -29.76
CA ASN A 96 -2.21 10.44 -28.61
C ASN A 96 -0.89 9.67 -28.58
N LEU A 97 -0.37 9.39 -27.39
CA LEU A 97 0.81 8.53 -27.24
C LEU A 97 0.50 7.08 -27.59
N TYR A 98 -0.71 6.60 -27.31
CA TYR A 98 -1.11 5.22 -27.54
C TYR A 98 -2.49 5.15 -28.23
N LYS A 99 -2.82 3.98 -28.78
CA LYS A 99 -4.11 3.77 -29.46
C LYS A 99 -5.28 3.80 -28.48
N CYS A 100 -5.13 3.16 -27.33
CA CYS A 100 -6.10 3.14 -26.24
C CYS A 100 -5.42 2.84 -24.90
N ALA A 101 -6.16 3.00 -23.80
CA ALA A 101 -5.70 2.69 -22.45
C ALA A 101 -6.52 1.58 -21.78
N HIS A 102 -5.83 0.64 -21.15
CA HIS A 102 -6.36 -0.30 -20.16
C HIS A 102 -5.79 0.08 -18.80
N VAL A 103 -6.60 0.64 -17.92
CA VAL A 103 -6.18 1.21 -16.64
C VAL A 103 -6.48 0.23 -15.51
N PHE A 104 -5.45 -0.09 -14.73
CA PHE A 104 -5.50 -0.90 -13.53
C PHE A 104 -4.93 -0.08 -12.37
N PHE A 105 -5.80 0.27 -11.42
CA PHE A 105 -5.38 0.95 -10.21
C PHE A 105 -4.90 -0.04 -9.15
N THR A 106 -3.78 0.27 -8.49
CA THR A 106 -3.19 -0.57 -7.44
C THR A 106 -4.04 -0.61 -6.16
N GLU A 107 -4.76 0.45 -5.84
CA GLU A 107 -5.69 0.61 -4.71
C GLU A 107 -6.99 1.26 -5.18
N ALA A 108 -7.98 1.35 -4.29
CA ALA A 108 -9.26 1.99 -4.55
C ALA A 108 -9.08 3.45 -4.99
N CYS A 109 -9.71 3.83 -6.10
CA CYS A 109 -9.57 5.18 -6.66
C CYS A 109 -10.55 6.15 -5.98
N PRO A 110 -10.07 7.27 -5.38
CA PRO A 110 -10.97 8.25 -4.79
C PRO A 110 -11.96 8.83 -5.83
N ASP A 111 -13.23 8.96 -5.45
CA ASP A 111 -14.32 9.47 -6.31
C ASP A 111 -13.99 10.79 -7.02
N GLN A 112 -13.24 11.67 -6.34
CA GLN A 112 -12.80 12.95 -6.87
C GLN A 112 -11.86 12.78 -8.08
N LEU A 113 -10.91 11.85 -7.99
CA LEU A 113 -9.98 11.56 -9.08
C LEU A 113 -10.68 10.79 -10.20
N PHE A 114 -11.55 9.84 -9.85
CA PHE A 114 -12.37 9.13 -10.83
C PHE A 114 -13.26 10.07 -11.65
N SER A 115 -13.90 11.04 -10.99
CA SER A 115 -14.72 12.08 -11.64
C SER A 115 -13.90 12.97 -12.56
N THR A 116 -12.68 13.34 -12.14
CA THR A 116 -11.74 14.12 -12.96
C THR A 116 -11.34 13.33 -14.21
N LEU A 117 -10.96 12.06 -14.05
CA LEU A 117 -10.58 11.18 -15.16
C LEU A 117 -11.74 10.97 -16.14
N SER A 118 -12.95 10.74 -15.63
CA SER A 118 -14.15 10.51 -16.44
C SER A 118 -14.54 11.71 -17.30
N ARG A 119 -14.24 12.94 -16.85
CA ARG A 119 -14.50 14.17 -17.61
C ARG A 119 -13.35 14.52 -18.58
N SER A 120 -12.22 13.85 -18.46
CA SER A 120 -11.03 14.14 -19.25
C SER A 120 -11.14 13.62 -20.70
N PRO A 121 -10.35 14.14 -21.65
CA PRO A 121 -10.27 13.60 -23.01
C PRO A 121 -9.80 12.14 -23.07
N ALA A 122 -9.05 11.68 -22.06
CA ALA A 122 -8.55 10.31 -21.97
C ALA A 122 -9.69 9.30 -21.82
N ALA A 123 -10.82 9.67 -21.22
CA ALA A 123 -11.96 8.77 -20.99
C ALA A 123 -12.46 8.09 -22.28
N ARG A 124 -12.38 8.76 -23.43
CA ARG A 124 -12.80 8.20 -24.74
C ARG A 124 -11.90 7.07 -25.22
N HIS A 125 -10.67 7.02 -24.72
CA HIS A 125 -9.64 6.05 -25.11
C HIS A 125 -9.49 4.93 -24.07
N ILE A 126 -10.12 5.03 -22.90
CA ILE A 126 -10.08 3.99 -21.85
C ILE A 126 -11.03 2.86 -22.24
N LYS A 127 -10.49 1.67 -22.50
CA LYS A 127 -11.27 0.45 -22.81
C LYS A 127 -11.56 -0.40 -21.57
N THR A 128 -10.70 -0.32 -20.56
CA THR A 128 -10.83 -1.09 -19.32
C THR A 128 -10.37 -0.22 -18.17
N LEU A 129 -11.12 -0.21 -17.09
CA LEU A 129 -10.77 0.43 -15.83
C LEU A 129 -11.13 -0.55 -14.72
N LYS A 130 -10.13 -1.01 -13.97
CA LYS A 130 -10.28 -1.97 -12.88
C LYS A 130 -9.35 -1.61 -11.72
N GLU A 131 -9.69 -2.11 -10.54
CA GLU A 131 -8.88 -2.00 -9.34
C GLU A 131 -8.37 -3.41 -8.99
N ILE A 132 -7.07 -3.56 -8.73
CA ILE A 132 -6.47 -4.86 -8.40
C ILE A 132 -6.32 -5.10 -6.89
N ASN A 133 -6.42 -4.03 -6.10
CA ASN A 133 -6.28 -4.04 -4.64
C ASN A 133 -4.99 -4.75 -4.20
N ILE A 134 -3.86 -4.30 -4.73
CA ILE A 134 -2.50 -4.67 -4.33
C ILE A 134 -1.69 -3.39 -4.23
N ALA A 135 -1.49 -2.89 -3.01
CA ALA A 135 -0.83 -1.59 -2.78
C ALA A 135 0.42 -1.72 -1.91
N PHE A 136 1.16 -2.82 -2.05
CA PHE A 136 2.37 -3.11 -1.29
C PHE A 136 3.41 -3.82 -2.16
N THR A 137 4.69 -3.67 -1.83
CA THR A 137 5.77 -4.41 -2.50
C THR A 137 6.14 -5.68 -1.71
N PRO A 138 6.03 -6.89 -2.30
CA PRO A 138 6.48 -8.12 -1.67
C PRO A 138 8.02 -8.19 -1.70
N TYR A 139 8.68 -7.74 -0.64
CA TYR A 139 10.15 -7.65 -0.58
C TYR A 139 10.79 -9.05 -0.57
N GLU A 140 10.24 -9.96 0.22
CA GLU A 140 10.64 -11.36 0.34
C GLU A 140 9.42 -12.28 0.38
N SER A 141 9.62 -13.58 0.60
CA SER A 141 8.53 -14.56 0.68
C SER A 141 7.57 -14.31 1.84
N GLN A 142 8.05 -13.64 2.90
CA GLN A 142 7.30 -13.35 4.14
C GLN A 142 7.46 -11.89 4.60
N VAL A 143 8.09 -11.03 3.79
CA VAL A 143 8.33 -9.62 4.12
C VAL A 143 7.71 -8.75 3.05
N TYR A 144 6.98 -7.73 3.46
CA TYR A 144 6.42 -6.71 2.58
C TYR A 144 6.84 -5.32 3.04
N THR A 145 6.75 -4.35 2.12
CA THR A 145 6.92 -2.93 2.43
C THR A 145 5.82 -2.09 1.78
N LEU A 146 5.39 -1.05 2.48
CA LEU A 146 4.41 -0.08 1.99
C LEU A 146 5.08 1.10 1.24
N ASP A 147 6.42 1.12 1.17
CA ASP A 147 7.26 2.16 0.54
C ASP A 147 6.91 3.60 0.96
N SER A 148 6.57 3.80 2.25
CA SER A 148 6.19 5.10 2.83
C SER A 148 7.15 5.56 3.94
N PRO A 149 8.41 5.95 3.61
CA PRO A 149 9.39 6.39 4.61
C PRO A 149 8.96 7.70 5.31
N SER A 150 8.16 8.54 4.66
CA SER A 150 7.59 9.76 5.24
C SER A 150 6.68 9.48 6.44
N THR A 151 6.08 8.28 6.50
CA THR A 151 5.23 7.87 7.63
C THR A 151 5.98 7.95 8.94
N PHE A 152 7.27 7.61 8.98
CA PHE A 152 8.07 7.71 10.21
C PHE A 152 8.09 9.14 10.76
N PHE A 153 8.34 10.11 9.89
CA PHE A 153 8.37 11.52 10.28
C PHE A 153 6.99 12.03 10.69
N LEU A 154 5.94 11.69 9.94
CA LEU A 154 4.57 12.08 10.28
C LEU A 154 4.10 11.46 11.61
N TYR A 155 4.50 10.22 11.87
CA TYR A 155 4.08 9.46 13.03
C TYR A 155 4.74 9.98 14.30
N TYR A 156 6.05 10.30 14.28
CA TYR A 156 6.79 10.73 15.48
C TYR A 156 6.93 12.24 15.66
N ASN A 157 6.61 13.05 14.63
CA ASN A 157 6.68 14.51 14.73
C ASN A 157 5.31 15.11 15.12
N PRO A 158 5.18 15.76 16.29
CA PRO A 158 3.90 16.33 16.75
C PRO A 158 3.42 17.55 15.95
N GLN A 159 4.23 18.12 15.05
CA GLN A 159 3.96 19.42 14.43
C GLN A 159 2.92 19.41 13.28
N LYS A 160 2.39 18.25 12.86
CA LYS A 160 1.42 18.15 11.72
C LYS A 160 0.36 17.04 11.89
N PRO A 161 -0.59 17.16 12.83
CA PRO A 161 -1.55 16.10 13.12
C PRO A 161 -2.49 15.77 11.94
N GLY A 162 -2.97 16.76 11.17
CA GLY A 162 -3.92 16.51 10.07
C GLY A 162 -3.34 15.68 8.91
N SER A 163 -2.07 15.90 8.57
CA SER A 163 -1.38 15.11 7.54
C SER A 163 -1.09 13.67 7.98
N LEU A 164 -1.07 13.40 9.29
CA LEU A 164 -0.90 12.07 9.82
C LEU A 164 -2.17 11.24 9.63
N THR A 165 -3.35 11.78 9.89
CA THR A 165 -4.62 11.05 9.74
C THR A 165 -4.83 10.55 8.31
N GLU A 166 -4.64 11.41 7.30
CA GLU A 166 -4.72 11.02 5.89
C GLU A 166 -3.68 9.93 5.54
N ASN A 167 -2.47 10.06 6.09
CA ASN A 167 -1.42 9.06 5.89
C ASN A 167 -1.75 7.73 6.57
N LEU A 168 -2.34 7.74 7.77
CA LEU A 168 -2.77 6.52 8.47
C LEU A 168 -3.93 5.83 7.74
N ASP A 169 -4.89 6.59 7.20
CA ASP A 169 -5.97 6.03 6.37
C ASP A 169 -5.41 5.32 5.12
N ARG A 170 -4.44 5.96 4.45
CA ARG A 170 -3.73 5.33 3.32
C ARG A 170 -2.97 4.07 3.74
N ILE A 171 -2.24 4.12 4.86
CA ILE A 171 -1.51 2.94 5.37
C ILE A 171 -2.48 1.81 5.73
N ALA A 172 -3.65 2.14 6.31
CA ALA A 172 -4.68 1.18 6.62
C ALA A 172 -5.24 0.50 5.36
N GLU A 173 -5.52 1.28 4.31
CA GLU A 173 -5.92 0.74 3.00
C GLU A 173 -4.86 -0.23 2.46
N GLN A 174 -3.58 0.17 2.43
CA GLN A 174 -2.51 -0.70 1.95
C GLN A 174 -2.38 -2.00 2.77
N ILE A 175 -2.52 -1.93 4.10
CA ILE A 175 -2.54 -3.12 4.97
C ILE A 175 -3.73 -4.02 4.65
N ALA A 176 -4.91 -3.44 4.41
CA ALA A 176 -6.09 -4.19 4.02
C ALA A 176 -5.88 -4.90 2.67
N THR A 177 -5.23 -4.25 1.68
CA THR A 177 -4.90 -4.91 0.40
C THR A 177 -4.03 -6.16 0.56
N ILE A 178 -3.14 -6.19 1.57
CA ILE A 178 -2.32 -7.36 1.88
C ILE A 178 -3.19 -8.51 2.38
N CYS A 179 -4.06 -8.23 3.35
CA CYS A 179 -4.98 -9.20 3.92
C CYS A 179 -5.93 -9.74 2.85
N ALA A 180 -6.47 -8.86 2.01
CA ALA A 180 -7.31 -9.21 0.87
C ALA A 180 -6.56 -10.09 -0.15
N THR A 181 -5.31 -9.77 -0.46
CA THR A 181 -4.47 -10.57 -1.37
C THR A 181 -4.19 -11.98 -0.83
N LEU A 182 -4.09 -12.13 0.49
CA LEU A 182 -3.94 -13.44 1.14
C LEU A 182 -5.30 -14.15 1.38
N GLY A 183 -6.41 -13.44 1.19
CA GLY A 183 -7.76 -13.87 1.55
C GLY A 183 -7.90 -14.14 3.05
N GLU A 184 -7.25 -13.32 3.88
CA GLU A 184 -7.23 -13.41 5.34
C GLU A 184 -8.10 -12.31 5.95
N TYR A 185 -8.83 -12.63 7.00
CA TYR A 185 -9.55 -11.66 7.84
C TYR A 185 -9.05 -11.82 9.29
N PRO A 186 -7.88 -11.26 9.61
CA PRO A 186 -7.23 -11.49 10.90
C PRO A 186 -7.89 -10.70 12.02
N SER A 187 -7.85 -11.26 13.24
CA SER A 187 -8.18 -10.47 14.43
C SER A 187 -7.10 -9.40 14.67
N ILE A 188 -7.52 -8.14 14.75
CA ILE A 188 -6.60 -7.02 14.94
C ILE A 188 -6.24 -6.91 16.42
N ARG A 189 -4.94 -6.85 16.70
CA ARG A 189 -4.41 -6.60 18.03
C ARG A 189 -3.44 -5.43 17.96
N GLN A 190 -3.59 -4.53 18.92
CA GLN A 190 -2.70 -3.40 19.08
C GLN A 190 -1.95 -3.61 20.39
N GLU A 191 -0.66 -3.30 20.39
CA GLU A 191 0.11 -3.35 21.63
C GLU A 191 -0.34 -2.21 22.55
N GLY A 192 -1.28 -2.52 23.44
CA GLY A 192 -1.56 -1.69 24.60
C GLY A 192 -0.49 -1.97 25.64
N ARG A 193 0.57 -1.15 25.70
CA ARG A 193 1.52 -1.14 26.83
C ARG A 193 0.78 -0.76 28.12
N ARG A 194 -0.07 -1.63 28.65
CA ARG A 194 -0.87 -1.40 29.86
C ARG A 194 -0.08 -1.69 31.14
N ILE A 195 0.90 -2.60 31.05
CA ILE A 195 1.55 -3.13 32.26
C ILE A 195 2.50 -2.08 32.88
N LEU A 196 3.38 -1.42 32.11
CA LEU A 196 4.26 -0.39 32.72
C LEU A 196 3.49 0.82 33.25
N PHE A 197 2.34 1.18 32.67
CA PHE A 197 1.62 2.42 33.01
C PHE A 197 0.67 2.31 34.21
N GLN A 198 0.22 1.11 34.60
CA GLN A 198 -0.56 0.94 35.84
C GLN A 198 0.34 0.92 37.08
N ILE A 199 1.56 0.38 36.96
CA ILE A 199 2.53 0.32 38.04
C ILE A 199 3.43 1.56 38.12
N LEU A 200 3.65 2.34 37.04
CA LEU A 200 4.47 3.55 37.12
C LEU A 200 3.96 4.57 38.16
N PRO A 201 2.65 4.90 38.24
CA PRO A 201 2.14 5.77 39.29
C PRO A 201 2.35 5.17 40.69
N LEU A 202 2.23 3.86 40.84
CA LEU A 202 2.48 3.15 42.11
C LEU A 202 3.97 3.14 42.49
N ILE A 203 4.87 3.05 41.50
CA ILE A 203 6.33 3.06 41.68
C ILE A 203 6.83 4.48 41.99
N VAL A 204 6.32 5.48 41.26
CA VAL A 204 6.64 6.91 41.44
C VAL A 204 6.03 7.47 42.74
N SER A 205 4.98 6.86 43.27
CA SER A 205 4.43 7.18 44.59
C SER A 205 5.20 6.53 45.75
N SER A 206 6.21 5.69 45.47
CA SER A 206 7.05 5.13 46.53
C SER A 206 8.06 6.19 46.99
N GLU A 207 8.15 6.40 48.30
CA GLU A 207 9.00 7.43 48.94
C GLU A 207 10.49 7.37 48.54
N LYS A 208 10.95 6.24 47.97
CA LYS A 208 12.32 6.04 47.51
C LYS A 208 12.72 6.83 46.26
N PHE A 209 11.77 7.37 45.48
CA PHE A 209 12.09 8.09 44.24
C PHE A 209 12.49 9.56 44.44
N ASN A 210 12.11 10.18 45.57
CA ASN A 210 12.54 11.55 45.88
C ASN A 210 14.03 11.65 46.26
N GLU A 211 14.65 10.55 46.69
CA GLU A 211 16.10 10.51 47.01
C GLU A 211 16.99 10.49 45.76
N LEU A 212 16.44 10.20 44.58
CA LEU A 212 17.17 10.09 43.31
C LEU A 212 17.22 11.39 42.49
N GLY A 213 16.74 12.51 43.03
CA GLY A 213 16.88 13.83 42.39
C GLY A 213 16.10 14.02 41.09
N TRP A 214 14.99 13.30 40.92
CA TRP A 214 14.14 13.44 39.73
C TRP A 214 13.33 14.74 39.77
N ASP A 215 13.55 15.62 38.78
CA ASP A 215 12.84 16.90 38.63
C ASP A 215 11.43 16.68 38.03
N PRO A 216 10.34 17.03 38.75
CA PRO A 216 8.96 16.91 38.28
C PRO A 216 8.63 17.73 37.02
N SER A 217 9.52 18.63 36.59
CA SER A 217 9.38 19.41 35.36
C SER A 217 9.63 18.60 34.07
N GLN A 218 10.24 17.40 34.16
CA GLN A 218 10.45 16.48 33.03
C GLN A 218 9.20 15.65 32.64
N LYS A 219 8.03 16.30 32.52
CA LYS A 219 6.78 15.72 32.00
C LYS A 219 6.83 15.26 30.52
N VAL A 220 7.97 15.43 29.86
CA VAL A 220 8.10 15.34 28.39
C VAL A 220 8.08 13.90 27.88
N ASN A 221 8.39 12.90 28.70
CA ASN A 221 8.37 11.48 28.31
C ASN A 221 7.09 10.72 28.69
N SER A 222 6.06 11.35 29.26
CA SER A 222 4.78 10.66 29.52
C SER A 222 3.67 11.03 28.53
N LEU A 223 3.74 12.21 27.92
CA LEU A 223 2.72 12.67 26.95
C LEU A 223 2.92 12.08 25.56
N SER A 224 4.16 12.04 25.05
CA SER A 224 4.46 11.47 23.73
C SER A 224 4.09 9.98 23.64
N TYR A 225 4.37 9.23 24.71
CA TYR A 225 4.06 7.80 24.79
C TYR A 225 2.56 7.50 24.88
N ARG A 226 1.76 8.40 25.48
CA ARG A 226 0.29 8.28 25.46
C ARG A 226 -0.27 8.48 24.05
N ALA A 227 0.25 9.47 23.33
CA ALA A 227 -0.16 9.76 21.96
C ALA A 227 0.18 8.62 20.99
N ASP A 228 1.30 7.92 21.17
CA ASP A 228 1.71 6.82 20.30
C ASP A 228 0.84 5.57 20.48
N VAL A 229 0.42 5.26 21.71
CA VAL A 229 -0.54 4.17 21.97
C VAL A 229 -1.91 4.51 21.36
N GLU A 230 -2.37 5.76 21.46
CA GLU A 230 -3.62 6.21 20.83
C GLU A 230 -3.55 6.11 19.30
N ARG A 231 -2.42 6.48 18.66
CA ARG A 231 -2.23 6.36 17.21
C ARG A 231 -2.28 4.92 16.68
N ASN A 232 -1.74 3.96 17.43
CA ASN A 232 -1.85 2.54 17.07
C ASN A 232 -3.29 2.05 17.17
N VAL A 233 -4.05 2.55 18.15
CA VAL A 233 -5.47 2.26 18.30
C VAL A 233 -6.26 2.78 17.12
N ASP A 234 -6.04 4.04 16.76
CA ASP A 234 -6.66 4.68 15.60
C ASP A 234 -6.34 3.93 14.30
N LEU A 235 -5.06 3.59 14.07
CA LEU A 235 -4.66 2.84 12.88
C LEU A 235 -5.33 1.47 12.82
N GLY A 236 -5.44 0.75 13.94
CA GLY A 236 -6.10 -0.54 13.90
C GLY A 236 -7.61 -0.46 13.69
N HIS A 237 -8.29 0.58 14.19
CA HIS A 237 -9.69 0.83 13.83
C HIS A 237 -9.86 1.17 12.35
N LEU A 238 -8.94 1.95 11.76
CA LEU A 238 -8.95 2.22 10.34
C LEU A 238 -8.75 0.93 9.53
N VAL A 239 -7.78 0.08 9.90
CA VAL A 239 -7.55 -1.21 9.24
C VAL A 239 -8.78 -2.11 9.34
N GLU A 240 -9.41 -2.17 10.52
CA GLU A 240 -10.65 -2.94 10.73
C GLU A 240 -11.75 -2.50 9.77
N ALA A 241 -12.01 -1.19 9.70
CA ALA A 241 -13.02 -0.63 8.81
C ALA A 241 -12.73 -0.93 7.32
N LYS A 242 -11.45 -0.91 6.91
CA LYS A 242 -11.08 -1.29 5.53
C LYS A 242 -11.30 -2.79 5.29
N LEU A 243 -10.90 -3.65 6.22
CA LEU A 243 -11.11 -5.11 6.10
C LEU A 243 -12.60 -5.47 6.05
N ASP A 244 -13.45 -4.77 6.80
CA ASP A 244 -14.90 -4.96 6.76
C ASP A 244 -15.48 -4.67 5.38
N ALA A 245 -14.98 -3.63 4.70
CA ALA A 245 -15.36 -3.33 3.32
C ALA A 245 -14.96 -4.47 2.36
N TYR A 246 -13.72 -4.95 2.45
CA TYR A 246 -13.26 -6.09 1.63
C TYR A 246 -14.04 -7.38 1.93
N LYS A 247 -14.39 -7.63 3.19
CA LYS A 247 -15.18 -8.80 3.60
C LYS A 247 -16.63 -8.72 3.13
N ALA A 248 -17.19 -7.51 3.02
CA ALA A 248 -18.53 -7.29 2.47
C ALA A 248 -18.58 -7.63 0.97
N ASP A 249 -17.52 -7.29 0.22
CA ASP A 249 -17.40 -7.59 -1.20
C ASP A 249 -17.03 -9.07 -1.46
N GLU A 250 -16.18 -9.67 -0.60
CA GLU A 250 -15.77 -11.06 -0.68
C GLU A 250 -16.07 -11.83 0.63
N PRO A 251 -17.28 -12.41 0.77
CA PRO A 251 -17.69 -13.12 1.98
C PRO A 251 -16.84 -14.35 2.32
N SER A 252 -16.10 -14.92 1.36
CA SER A 252 -15.18 -16.05 1.59
C SER A 252 -13.87 -15.66 2.29
N MET A 253 -13.58 -14.37 2.44
CA MET A 253 -12.32 -13.90 3.04
C MET A 253 -12.17 -14.38 4.49
N GLY A 254 -11.06 -15.04 4.83
CA GLY A 254 -10.85 -15.59 6.17
C GLY A 254 -11.67 -16.84 6.51
N GLU A 255 -12.33 -17.48 5.54
CA GLU A 255 -12.96 -18.79 5.76
C GLU A 255 -11.92 -19.91 5.90
N GLY A 256 -12.15 -20.81 6.85
CA GLY A 256 -11.28 -21.95 7.13
C GLY A 256 -10.77 -21.97 8.57
N THR A 257 -10.52 -23.16 9.11
CA THR A 257 -10.11 -23.36 10.51
C THR A 257 -8.76 -22.73 10.83
N GLU A 258 -7.86 -22.65 9.86
CA GLU A 258 -6.56 -22.01 10.02
C GLU A 258 -6.65 -20.49 9.91
N LYS A 259 -7.38 -19.98 8.90
CA LYS A 259 -7.56 -18.54 8.67
C LYS A 259 -8.33 -17.82 9.77
N ALA A 260 -9.27 -18.52 10.41
CA ALA A 260 -10.00 -18.00 11.57
C ALA A 260 -9.09 -17.71 12.79
N ARG A 261 -7.86 -18.24 12.80
CA ARG A 261 -6.88 -18.02 13.88
C ARG A 261 -5.86 -16.92 13.56
N SER A 262 -5.93 -16.34 12.36
CA SER A 262 -5.01 -15.30 11.91
C SER A 262 -5.09 -14.06 12.81
N GLN A 263 -3.93 -13.46 13.07
CA GLN A 263 -3.81 -12.25 13.89
C GLN A 263 -2.96 -11.23 13.16
N LEU A 264 -3.38 -9.97 13.22
CA LEU A 264 -2.62 -8.83 12.72
C LEU A 264 -2.23 -7.99 13.93
N ILE A 265 -0.92 -7.87 14.18
CA ILE A 265 -0.38 -7.14 15.31
C ILE A 265 0.20 -5.82 14.80
N ILE A 266 -0.33 -4.70 15.30
CA ILE A 266 0.16 -3.35 15.01
C ILE A 266 1.13 -2.93 16.10
N ILE A 267 2.35 -2.58 15.70
CA ILE A 267 3.46 -2.24 16.57
C ILE A 267 4.10 -0.94 16.07
N ASP A 268 4.43 -0.03 16.98
CA ASP A 268 5.21 1.16 16.68
C ASP A 268 6.73 0.89 16.79
N ARG A 269 7.56 1.70 16.13
CA ARG A 269 9.02 1.54 16.16
C ARG A 269 9.64 1.75 17.56
N GLY A 270 8.97 2.46 18.47
CA GLY A 270 9.37 2.61 19.87
C GLY A 270 9.14 1.34 20.71
N PHE A 271 8.55 0.29 20.13
CA PHE A 271 8.47 -1.02 20.75
C PHE A 271 9.87 -1.59 21.05
N ASP A 272 10.77 -1.48 20.08
CA ASP A 272 12.15 -1.97 20.15
C ASP A 272 13.11 -0.92 19.58
N ALA A 273 13.74 -0.17 20.48
CA ALA A 273 14.73 0.84 20.14
C ALA A 273 16.16 0.29 20.01
N VAL A 274 16.40 -0.98 20.40
CA VAL A 274 17.75 -1.55 20.50
C VAL A 274 18.12 -2.27 19.21
N SER A 275 17.30 -3.24 18.77
CA SER A 275 17.60 -4.04 17.57
C SER A 275 17.90 -3.20 16.32
N PRO A 276 17.24 -2.05 16.08
CA PRO A 276 17.55 -1.20 14.91
C PRO A 276 18.94 -0.54 14.93
N LEU A 277 19.55 -0.44 16.11
CA LEU A 277 20.84 0.23 16.32
C LEU A 277 22.01 -0.76 16.44
N LEU A 278 21.73 -2.05 16.61
CA LEU A 278 22.76 -3.07 16.71
C LEU A 278 23.45 -3.31 15.37
N HIS A 279 24.76 -3.53 15.44
CA HIS A 279 25.51 -4.05 14.30
C HIS A 279 25.26 -5.55 14.18
N GLU A 280 24.34 -5.91 13.29
CA GLU A 280 24.05 -7.30 12.94
C GLU A 280 25.21 -7.95 12.16
N LEU A 281 25.46 -9.24 12.43
CA LEU A 281 26.54 -10.05 11.83
C LEU A 281 26.00 -11.25 11.03
N THR A 282 24.73 -11.21 10.66
CA THR A 282 24.05 -12.26 9.90
C THR A 282 24.47 -12.31 8.43
#